data_AF-A0A485BWH2-F1
#
_entry.id   AF-A0A485BWH2-F1
#
_cell.length_a   1.000
_cell.length_b   1.000
_cell.length_c   1.000
_cell.angle_alpha   90.00
_cell.angle_beta   90.00
_cell.angle_gamma   90.00
#
_symmetry.space_group_name_H-M   'P 1'
#
loop_
_entity.id
_entity.type
_entity.pdbx_description
1 polymer ?
#
loop_
_entity_poly.entity_id
_entity_poly.type
_entity_poly.pdbx_seq_one_letter_code
_entity_poly.pdbx_strand_id
1 'polypeptide(L)' 'MPVKECLILAAGMSTRMGTWKMMLPWREGTVLDGAISDALSFCDRVILVTGFRGAELHQRYAQPSRY' A
#
# COMPACT_ATOMS: atom_id res chain seq x y z
N MET A 1 10.97 20.12 11.89
CA MET A 1 11.53 18.80 11.53
C MET A 1 11.45 18.65 10.01
N PRO A 2 12.36 17.91 9.35
CA PRO A 2 12.25 17.67 7.91
C PRO A 2 10.99 16.87 7.59
N VAL A 3 10.43 17.10 6.40
CA VAL A 3 9.31 16.30 5.87
C VAL A 3 9.83 14.89 5.56
N LYS A 4 9.08 13.87 6.01
CA LYS A 4 9.38 12.45 5.85
C LYS A 4 8.40 11.83 4.87
N GLU A 5 8.90 11.37 3.73
CA GLU A 5 8.11 10.64 2.75
C GLU A 5 8.50 9.16 2.74
N CYS A 6 7.52 8.27 2.64
CA CYS A 6 7.74 6.84 2.47
C CYS A 6 7.36 6.39 1.06
N LEU A 7 8.27 5.70 0.37
CA LEU A 7 7.97 5.01 -0.88
C LEU A 7 7.59 3.56 -0.59
N ILE A 8 6.38 3.16 -0.99
CA ILE A 8 5.94 1.76 -0.92
C ILE A 8 5.87 1.19 -2.33
N LEU A 9 6.71 0.18 -2.60
CA LEU A 9 6.81 -0.46 -3.92
C LEU A 9 5.79 -1.61 -4.03
N ALA A 10 4.66 -1.35 -4.69
CA ALA A 10 3.53 -2.28 -4.84
C ALA A 10 3.23 -2.66 -6.30
N ALA A 11 4.21 -2.52 -7.19
CA ALA A 11 4.04 -2.76 -8.64
C ALA A 11 4.10 -4.24 -9.06
N GLY A 12 4.46 -5.16 -8.16
CA GLY A 12 4.80 -6.54 -8.48
C GLY A 12 3.61 -7.48 -8.67
N MET A 13 3.71 -8.38 -9.66
CA MET A 13 2.68 -9.35 -10.04
C MET A 13 2.51 -10.53 -9.05
N SER A 14 3.42 -10.71 -8.09
CA SER A 14 3.34 -11.77 -7.06
C SER A 14 3.35 -13.22 -7.60
N THR A 15 4.01 -13.47 -8.74
CA THR A 15 4.00 -14.78 -9.43
C THR A 15 4.39 -15.98 -8.57
N ARG A 16 5.38 -15.83 -7.69
CA ARG A 16 5.82 -16.90 -6.77
C ARG A 16 4.79 -17.24 -5.69
N MET A 17 3.92 -16.29 -5.32
CA MET A 17 2.90 -16.53 -4.30
C MET A 17 1.61 -17.10 -4.90
N GLY A 18 1.46 -17.09 -6.24
CA GLY A 18 0.25 -17.56 -6.93
C GLY A 18 -1.02 -16.71 -6.70
N THR A 19 -0.96 -15.77 -5.77
CA THR A 19 -2.03 -14.82 -5.43
C THR A 19 -1.45 -13.43 -5.24
N TRP A 20 -2.31 -12.41 -5.32
CA TRP A 20 -1.87 -11.03 -5.26
C TRP A 20 -1.47 -10.64 -3.83
N LYS A 21 -0.16 -10.63 -3.56
CA LYS A 21 0.42 -10.42 -2.22
C LYS A 21 -0.15 -9.20 -1.50
N MET A 22 -0.36 -8.10 -2.23
CA MET A 22 -0.79 -6.83 -1.63
C MET A 22 -2.15 -6.97 -0.94
N MET A 23 -3.05 -7.78 -1.51
CA MET A 23 -4.42 -7.97 -1.03
C MET A 23 -4.58 -9.22 -0.14
N LEU A 24 -3.49 -9.86 0.25
CA LEU A 24 -3.57 -10.95 1.22
C LEU A 24 -4.14 -10.44 2.55
N PRO A 25 -5.06 -11.18 3.20
CA PRO A 25 -5.59 -10.81 4.51
C PRO A 25 -4.47 -10.65 5.53
N TRP A 26 -4.51 -9.57 6.31
CA TRP A 26 -3.59 -9.29 7.39
C TRP A 26 -4.27 -8.42 8.43
N ARG A 27 -4.46 -8.95 9.64
CA ARG A 27 -5.24 -8.30 10.71
C ARG A 27 -6.63 -7.87 10.20
N GLU A 28 -7.04 -6.63 10.44
CA GLU A 28 -8.33 -6.06 10.04
C GLU A 28 -8.41 -5.65 8.55
N GLY A 29 -7.36 -5.91 7.76
CA GLY A 29 -7.30 -5.51 6.37
C GLY A 29 -6.41 -6.41 5.54
N THR A 30 -5.57 -5.79 4.73
CA THR A 30 -4.60 -6.47 3.86
C THR A 30 -3.17 -6.16 4.25
N VAL A 31 -2.22 -6.94 3.73
CA VAL A 31 -0.78 -6.69 3.89
C VAL A 31 -0.45 -5.23 3.50
N LEU A 32 -1.03 -4.73 2.42
CA LEU A 32 -0.77 -3.35 1.97
C LEU A 32 -1.45 -2.30 2.86
N ASP A 33 -2.63 -2.59 3.41
CA ASP A 33 -3.31 -1.71 4.39
C ASP A 33 -2.43 -1.52 5.64
N GLY A 34 -1.87 -2.62 6.17
CA GLY A 34 -0.95 -2.56 7.31
C GLY A 34 0.32 -1.76 7.00
N ALA A 35 0.94 -1.99 5.84
CA ALA A 35 2.16 -1.28 5.45
C ALA A 35 1.94 0.23 5.28
N ILE A 36 0.80 0.64 4.72
CA ILE A 36 0.44 2.06 4.58
C ILE A 36 0.19 2.69 5.96
N SER A 37 -0.58 2.01 6.83
CA SER A 37 -0.85 2.48 8.19
C SER A 37 0.44 2.66 9.00
N ASP A 38 1.32 1.67 8.98
CA ASP A 38 2.60 1.72 9.71
C ASP A 38 3.49 2.85 9.18
N ALA A 39 3.54 3.06 7.87
CA ALA A 39 4.29 4.16 7.28
C ALA A 39 3.73 5.52 7.68
N LEU A 40 2.41 5.71 7.61
CA LEU A 40 1.75 6.97 8.00
C LEU A 40 1.82 7.26 9.51
N SER A 41 2.06 6.25 10.35
CA SER A 41 2.29 6.46 11.79
C SER A 41 3.57 7.28 12.07
N PHE A 42 4.48 7.38 11.10
CA PHE A 42 5.76 8.07 11.24
C PHE A 42 6.05 9.09 10.14
N CYS A 43 5.64 8.83 8.90
CA CYS A 43 5.87 9.68 7.73
C CYS A 43 4.70 10.63 7.49
N ASP A 44 5.00 11.82 6.97
CA ASP A 44 4.00 12.83 6.64
C ASP A 44 3.20 12.44 5.39
N ARG A 45 3.78 11.57 4.54
CA ARG A 45 3.17 11.11 3.29
C ARG A 45 3.68 9.74 2.88
N VAL A 46 2.80 8.96 2.26
CA VAL A 46 3.14 7.76 1.50
C VAL A 46 3.00 8.01 0.00
N ILE A 47 4.01 7.59 -0.76
CA ILE A 47 3.98 7.51 -2.22
C ILE A 47 3.89 6.02 -2.59
N LEU A 48 2.68 5.60 -2.98
CA LEU A 48 2.43 4.23 -3.41
C LEU A 48 2.81 4.08 -4.89
N VAL A 49 3.88 3.33 -5.16
CA VAL A 49 4.34 3.04 -6.52
C VAL A 49 3.64 1.78 -7.02
N THR A 50 2.77 1.93 -8.01
CA THR A 50 1.93 0.85 -8.54
C THR A 50 2.37 0.40 -9.94
N GLY A 51 1.87 -0.76 -10.37
CA GLY A 51 2.20 -1.42 -11.63
C GLY A 51 1.15 -2.46 -11.98
N PHE A 52 1.44 -3.75 -11.79
CA PHE A 52 0.43 -4.80 -11.95
C PHE A 52 -0.81 -4.50 -11.10
N ARG A 53 -1.98 -4.42 -11.74
CA ARG A 53 -3.26 -4.04 -11.12
C ARG A 53 -3.24 -2.67 -10.42
N GLY A 54 -2.49 -1.73 -10.99
CA GLY A 54 -2.34 -0.38 -10.45
C GLY A 54 -3.63 0.43 -10.43
N ALA A 55 -4.57 0.19 -11.35
CA ALA A 55 -5.87 0.84 -11.36
C ALA A 55 -6.71 0.42 -10.14
N GLU A 56 -6.71 -0.86 -9.78
CA GLU A 56 -7.41 -1.35 -8.59
C GLU A 56 -6.80 -0.82 -7.29
N LEU A 57 -5.46 -0.72 -7.22
CA LEU A 57 -4.79 -0.06 -6.10
C LEU A 57 -5.14 1.42 -6.02
N HIS A 58 -5.13 2.12 -7.16
CA HIS A 58 -5.53 3.52 -7.20
C HIS A 58 -6.97 3.69 -6.73
N GLN A 59 -7.91 2.90 -7.24
CA GLN A 59 -9.31 2.96 -6.81
C GLN A 59 -9.47 2.69 -5.31
N ARG A 60 -8.74 1.71 -4.75
CA ARG A 60 -8.83 1.35 -3.33
C ARG A 60 -8.28 2.46 -2.42
N TYR A 61 -7.19 3.13 -2.80
CA TYR A 61 -6.47 4.09 -1.95
C TYR A 61 -6.61 5.56 -2.39
N ALA A 62 -7.41 5.87 -3.42
CA ALA A 62 -7.65 7.24 -3.87
C ALA A 62 -8.46 8.08 -2.88
N GLN A 63 -9.17 7.45 -1.94
CA GLN A 63 -9.92 8.17 -0.91
C GLN A 63 -9.14 8.20 0.41
N PRO A 64 -8.87 9.41 0.96
CA PRO A 64 -8.14 9.56 2.22
C PRO A 64 -8.86 8.96 3.45
N SER A 65 -10.15 8.66 3.36
CA SER A 65 -11.02 8.47 4.54
C SER A 65 -11.05 7.06 5.13
N ARG A 66 -10.01 6.24 4.95
CA ARG A 66 -9.97 4.87 5.52
C ARG A 66 -8.92 4.64 6.59
N TYR A 67 -8.11 5.65 6.94
CA TYR A 67 -7.11 5.57 8.00
C TYR A 67 -7.03 6.90 8.76
#